data_AF-A0A6N6S7I9-F1
#
_entry.id   AF-A0A6N6S7I9-F1
#
_cell.length_a   1.000
_cell.length_b   1.000
_cell.length_c   1.000
_cell.angle_alpha   90.00
_cell.angle_beta   90.00
_cell.angle_gamma   90.00
#
_symmetry.space_group_name_H-M   'P 1'
#
loop_
_entity.id
_entity.type
_entity.pdbx_description
1 polymer ?
#
loop_
_entity_poly.entity_id
_entity_poly.type
_entity_poly.pdbx_seq_one_letter_code
_entity_poly.pdbx_strand_id
1 'polypeptide(L)'
;MKRVLMTIIVFCLAACGEVQEHYGLETLPGLERPYTINCDDCDKAALRNAADFWNFSLGGVLFDLTAEGEVADIAIRIVEYLPRGYMGYASVFKNGDCEIELWAERIDHVPLIAHELGHCLDLNHSDNPRSIMFERVNYSSRVMPEDRDIVLNLISGDRNG
;
A
#
# COMPACT_ATOMS: atom_id res chain seq x y z
N MET A 1 26.56 -58.11 16.43
CA MET A 1 26.62 -56.81 15.72
C MET A 1 25.22 -56.43 15.27
N LYS A 2 24.52 -55.54 15.99
CA LYS A 2 23.24 -54.97 15.56
C LYS A 2 23.48 -53.49 15.24
N ARG A 3 23.27 -53.11 13.98
CA ARG A 3 23.35 -51.72 13.51
C ARG A 3 22.01 -51.06 13.85
N VAL A 4 22.04 -50.01 14.66
CA VAL A 4 20.87 -49.16 14.93
C VAL A 4 20.78 -48.15 13.79
N LEU A 5 19.70 -48.24 13.02
CA LEU A 5 19.35 -47.27 11.98
C LEU A 5 18.63 -46.10 12.66
N MET A 6 19.30 -44.96 12.74
CA MET A 6 18.76 -43.74 13.32
C MET A 6 18.03 -42.97 12.20
N THR A 7 16.71 -43.12 12.15
CA THR A 7 15.84 -42.37 11.25
C THR A 7 15.71 -40.94 11.76
N ILE A 8 16.32 -39.98 11.06
CA ILE A 8 16.11 -38.55 11.30
C ILE A 8 14.82 -38.16 10.57
N ILE A 9 13.76 -37.91 11.34
CA ILE A 9 12.53 -37.31 10.83
C ILE A 9 12.73 -35.80 10.84
N VAL A 10 12.97 -35.22 9.66
CA VAL A 10 12.97 -33.77 9.47
C VAL A 10 11.52 -33.32 9.33
N PHE A 11 10.97 -32.73 10.39
CA PHE A 11 9.72 -32.00 10.32
C PHE A 11 9.98 -30.68 9.58
N CYS A 12 9.60 -30.60 8.30
CA CYS A 12 9.38 -29.31 7.65
C CYS A 12 8.13 -28.69 8.27
N LEU A 13 8.32 -27.84 9.29
CA LEU A 13 7.27 -26.93 9.74
C LEU A 13 7.00 -25.95 8.60
N ALA A 14 5.76 -25.94 8.12
CA ALA A 14 5.26 -24.94 7.21
C ALA A 14 5.45 -23.56 7.85
N ALA A 15 6.32 -22.74 7.26
CA ALA A 15 6.38 -21.32 7.52
C ALA A 15 5.16 -20.67 6.87
N CYS A 16 4.04 -20.68 7.58
CA CYS A 16 2.91 -19.82 7.26
C CYS A 16 3.21 -18.42 7.83
N GLY A 17 3.41 -17.44 6.94
CA GLY A 17 3.24 -16.02 7.22
C GLY A 17 4.26 -15.40 8.16
N GLU A 18 5.52 -15.28 7.74
CA GLU A 18 6.38 -14.24 8.32
C GLU A 18 5.85 -12.88 7.85
N VAL A 19 5.33 -12.10 8.79
CA VAL A 19 5.11 -10.66 8.60
C VAL A 19 6.47 -10.08 8.26
N GLN A 20 6.68 -9.67 7.01
CA GLN A 20 7.87 -8.90 6.63
C GLN A 20 7.84 -7.60 7.44
N GLU A 21 8.63 -7.57 8.53
CA GLU A 21 9.01 -6.35 9.20
C GLU A 21 9.67 -5.43 8.16
N HIS A 22 9.31 -4.15 8.17
CA HIS A 22 9.92 -3.11 7.35
C HIS A 22 11.40 -3.01 7.74
N TYR A 23 12.27 -3.85 7.18
CA TYR A 23 13.67 -3.96 7.62
C TYR A 23 14.41 -2.64 7.40
N GLY A 24 14.49 -1.83 8.45
CA GLY A 24 15.37 -0.66 8.57
C GLY A 24 14.84 0.67 8.05
N LEU A 25 13.56 0.77 7.66
CA LEU A 25 12.95 2.08 7.37
C LEU A 25 12.37 2.69 8.64
N GLU A 26 12.71 3.96 8.88
CA GLU A 26 12.06 4.78 9.90
C GLU A 26 10.83 5.48 9.29
N THR A 27 9.90 5.91 10.15
CA THR A 27 8.81 6.81 9.77
C THR A 27 9.36 8.00 8.98
N LEU A 28 8.70 8.34 7.87
CA LEU A 28 9.16 9.40 7.00
C LEU A 28 9.28 10.74 7.78
N PRO A 29 10.42 11.47 7.68
CA PRO A 29 10.60 12.72 8.41
C PRO A 29 9.48 13.74 8.11
N GLY A 30 8.93 14.33 9.16
CA GLY A 30 7.80 15.26 9.09
C GLY A 30 6.44 14.62 9.42
N LEU A 31 6.37 13.28 9.47
CA LEU A 31 5.21 12.57 10.02
C LEU A 31 5.42 12.23 11.50
N GLU A 32 4.35 12.38 12.29
CA GLU A 32 4.30 11.87 13.67
C GLU A 32 4.23 10.34 13.68
N ARG A 33 3.46 9.76 12.74
CA ARG A 33 3.32 8.32 12.50
C ARG A 33 2.98 8.07 11.03
N PRO A 34 3.20 6.85 10.50
CA PRO A 34 2.70 6.47 9.18
C PRO A 34 1.17 6.57 9.10
N TYR A 35 0.66 6.80 7.89
CA TYR A 35 -0.75 6.61 7.57
C TYR A 35 -1.07 5.12 7.62
N THR A 36 -2.14 4.76 8.31
CA THR A 36 -2.51 3.37 8.48
C THR A 36 -3.55 2.93 7.47
N ILE A 37 -3.39 1.71 6.95
CA ILE A 37 -4.28 1.09 5.96
C ILE A 37 -4.95 -0.13 6.60
N ASN A 38 -6.27 -0.22 6.47
CA ASN A 38 -7.00 -1.45 6.78
C ASN A 38 -7.91 -1.89 5.63
N CYS A 39 -8.01 -3.21 5.47
CA CYS A 39 -8.99 -3.90 4.64
C CYS A 39 -9.15 -5.30 5.19
N ASP A 40 -10.31 -5.63 5.74
CA ASP A 40 -10.51 -6.94 6.38
C ASP A 40 -10.51 -8.08 5.35
N ASP A 41 -11.06 -7.83 4.14
CA ASP A 41 -11.27 -8.86 3.11
C ASP A 41 -10.24 -8.83 1.96
N CYS A 42 -9.17 -8.03 2.05
CA CYS A 42 -8.16 -7.92 0.98
C CYS A 42 -6.99 -8.90 1.14
N ASP A 43 -6.27 -9.13 0.04
CA ASP A 43 -4.94 -9.74 0.07
C ASP A 43 -3.94 -8.79 0.76
N LYS A 44 -3.55 -9.13 1.99
CA LYS A 44 -2.60 -8.33 2.79
C LYS A 44 -1.22 -8.21 2.13
N ALA A 45 -0.79 -9.18 1.33
CA ALA A 45 0.48 -9.10 0.60
C ALA A 45 0.40 -8.07 -0.52
N ALA A 46 -0.73 -8.02 -1.25
CA ALA A 46 -0.95 -6.99 -2.27
C ALA A 46 -1.00 -5.59 -1.66
N LEU A 47 -1.67 -5.44 -0.51
CA LEU A 47 -1.70 -4.17 0.24
C LEU A 47 -0.32 -3.74 0.71
N ARG A 48 0.47 -4.67 1.27
CA ARG A 48 1.84 -4.37 1.69
C ARG A 48 2.70 -3.95 0.52
N ASN A 49 2.64 -4.66 -0.60
CA ASN A 49 3.36 -4.29 -1.81
C ASN A 49 2.95 -2.91 -2.36
N ALA A 50 1.68 -2.52 -2.21
CA ALA A 50 1.19 -1.20 -2.63
C ALA A 50 1.68 -0.08 -1.69
N ALA A 51 1.69 -0.32 -0.37
CA ALA A 51 2.28 0.58 0.61
C ALA A 51 3.79 0.77 0.36
N ASP A 52 4.50 -0.34 0.15
CA ASP A 52 5.94 -0.38 -0.09
C ASP A 52 6.35 0.36 -1.36
N PHE A 53 5.45 0.42 -2.34
CA PHE A 53 5.62 1.19 -3.57
C PHE A 53 5.95 2.67 -3.27
N TRP A 54 5.24 3.25 -2.31
CA TRP A 54 5.47 4.61 -1.83
C TRP A 54 6.62 4.66 -0.83
N ASN A 55 6.65 3.76 0.15
CA ASN A 55 7.65 3.77 1.22
C ASN A 55 9.08 3.72 0.65
N PHE A 56 9.36 2.80 -0.28
CA PHE A 56 10.68 2.69 -0.91
C PHE A 56 11.01 3.89 -1.78
N SER A 57 10.03 4.47 -2.48
CA SER A 57 10.24 5.62 -3.35
C SER A 57 10.55 6.89 -2.56
N LEU A 58 10.02 7.00 -1.34
CA LEU A 58 10.23 8.12 -0.43
C LEU A 58 11.44 7.93 0.48
N GLY A 59 11.89 6.68 0.68
CA GLY A 59 13.01 6.33 1.56
C GLY A 59 12.64 6.31 3.04
N GLY A 60 11.36 6.04 3.37
CA GLY A 60 10.85 5.99 4.73
C GLY A 60 9.43 5.42 4.78
N VAL A 61 8.93 5.08 5.96
CA VAL A 61 7.60 4.52 6.14
C VAL A 61 6.56 5.66 6.09
N LEU A 62 5.84 5.74 4.97
CA LEU A 62 4.69 6.61 4.78
C LEU A 62 3.39 5.89 5.14
N PHE A 63 3.26 4.64 4.69
CA PHE A 63 2.10 3.79 4.90
C PHE A 63 2.47 2.55 5.70
N ASP A 64 1.59 2.15 6.62
CA ASP A 64 1.67 0.85 7.29
C ASP A 64 0.29 0.20 7.41
N LEU A 65 0.24 -1.11 7.62
CA LEU A 65 -1.01 -1.84 7.77
C LEU A 65 -1.36 -1.94 9.26
N THR A 66 -2.64 -1.73 9.62
CA THR A 66 -3.12 -2.04 10.97
C THR A 66 -3.43 -3.52 11.14
N ALA A 67 -3.68 -3.94 12.38
CA ALA A 67 -4.34 -5.21 12.62
C ALA A 67 -5.79 -5.18 12.11
N GLU A 68 -6.34 -6.37 11.85
CA GLU A 68 -7.73 -6.55 11.42
C GLU A 68 -8.70 -6.00 12.46
N GLY A 69 -9.76 -5.32 12.00
CA GLY A 69 -10.75 -4.68 12.88
C GLY A 69 -10.30 -3.41 13.60
N GLU A 70 -9.05 -2.95 13.38
CA GLU A 70 -8.60 -1.64 13.88
C GLU A 70 -9.06 -0.50 12.95
N VAL A 71 -9.27 0.67 13.55
CA VAL A 71 -9.56 1.90 12.80
C VAL A 71 -8.28 2.39 12.13
N ALA A 72 -8.36 2.63 10.83
CA ALA A 72 -7.25 3.10 10.01
C ALA A 72 -7.54 4.47 9.40
N ASP A 73 -6.50 5.22 9.06
CA ASP A 73 -6.64 6.48 8.32
C ASP A 73 -7.20 6.23 6.91
N ILE A 74 -6.88 5.06 6.34
CA ILE A 74 -7.30 4.62 5.01
C ILE A 74 -8.01 3.29 5.13
N ALA A 75 -9.31 3.28 4.84
CA ALA A 75 -10.12 2.07 4.77
C ALA A 75 -10.28 1.64 3.31
N ILE A 76 -10.11 0.35 3.02
CA ILE A 76 -10.37 -0.20 1.69
C ILE A 76 -11.58 -1.12 1.75
N ARG A 77 -12.52 -0.90 0.85
CA ARG A 77 -13.73 -1.70 0.68
C ARG A 77 -13.75 -2.39 -0.65
N ILE A 78 -14.15 -3.65 -0.64
CA ILE A 78 -14.40 -4.41 -1.85
C ILE A 78 -15.86 -4.21 -2.25
N VAL A 79 -16.09 -3.77 -3.48
CA VAL A 79 -17.42 -3.51 -4.02
C VAL A 79 -17.68 -4.40 -5.25
N GLU A 80 -18.94 -4.75 -5.47
CA GLU A 80 -19.36 -5.55 -6.63
C GLU A 80 -19.39 -4.72 -7.93
N TYR A 81 -19.61 -3.41 -7.80
CA TYR A 81 -19.75 -2.49 -8.93
C TYR A 81 -19.17 -1.12 -8.57
N LEU A 82 -18.28 -0.63 -9.43
CA LEU A 82 -17.83 0.76 -9.41
C LEU A 82 -18.53 1.56 -10.53
N PRO A 83 -18.90 2.82 -10.28
CA PRO A 83 -19.45 3.68 -11.32
C PRO A 83 -18.51 3.79 -12.52
N ARG A 84 -19.07 3.95 -13.72
CA ARG A 84 -18.37 4.40 -14.94
C ARG A 84 -17.22 3.52 -15.45
N GLY A 85 -17.15 2.25 -15.01
CA GLY A 85 -16.12 1.32 -15.46
C GLY A 85 -14.73 1.58 -14.85
N TYR A 86 -14.69 2.31 -13.73
CA TYR A 86 -13.47 2.42 -12.92
C TYR A 86 -13.11 1.06 -12.32
N MET A 87 -11.81 0.85 -12.08
CA MET A 87 -11.30 -0.37 -11.45
C MET A 87 -11.03 -0.16 -9.95
N GLY A 88 -10.81 1.09 -9.54
CA GLY A 88 -10.66 1.55 -8.17
C GLY A 88 -11.15 3.00 -8.06
N TYR A 89 -11.44 3.46 -6.85
CA TYR A 89 -11.81 4.85 -6.58
C TYR A 89 -11.51 5.24 -5.13
N ALA A 90 -10.69 6.26 -4.92
CA ALA A 90 -10.45 6.87 -3.62
C ALA A 90 -11.38 8.07 -3.34
N SER A 91 -11.85 8.17 -2.09
CA SER A 91 -12.63 9.28 -1.55
C SER A 91 -11.96 9.82 -0.29
N VAL A 92 -11.52 11.08 -0.35
CA VAL A 92 -10.96 11.78 0.82
C VAL A 92 -12.07 12.55 1.55
N PHE A 93 -12.20 12.32 2.85
CA PHE A 93 -13.19 12.98 3.71
C PHE A 93 -12.59 14.20 4.42
N LYS A 94 -13.47 15.10 4.90
CA LYS A 94 -13.07 16.38 5.51
C LYS A 94 -12.22 16.26 6.77
N ASN A 95 -12.25 15.11 7.43
CA ASN A 95 -11.45 14.82 8.63
C ASN A 95 -10.06 14.26 8.31
N GLY A 96 -9.73 14.06 7.04
CA GLY A 96 -8.45 13.49 6.60
C GLY A 96 -8.48 11.97 6.42
N ASP A 97 -9.56 11.30 6.81
CA ASP A 97 -9.75 9.88 6.53
C ASP A 97 -9.97 9.69 5.01
N CYS A 98 -9.51 8.56 4.49
CA CYS A 98 -9.73 8.16 3.11
C CYS A 98 -10.43 6.81 3.03
N GLU A 99 -11.31 6.64 2.06
CA GLU A 99 -11.87 5.34 1.70
C GLU A 99 -11.54 5.02 0.25
N ILE A 100 -11.02 3.82 0.01
CA ILE A 100 -10.77 3.29 -1.33
C ILE A 100 -11.78 2.19 -1.60
N GLU A 101 -12.55 2.32 -2.67
CA GLU A 101 -13.40 1.26 -3.18
C GLU A 101 -12.66 0.53 -4.32
N LEU A 102 -12.51 -0.78 -4.20
CA LEU A 102 -11.89 -1.64 -5.22
C LEU A 102 -12.90 -2.64 -5.75
N TRP A 103 -12.82 -2.91 -7.06
CA TRP A 103 -13.57 -4.01 -7.62
C TRP A 103 -12.97 -5.35 -7.16
N ALA A 104 -13.82 -6.33 -6.81
CA ALA A 104 -13.38 -7.62 -6.28
C ALA A 104 -12.32 -8.36 -7.12
N GLU A 105 -12.34 -8.21 -8.45
CA GLU A 105 -11.35 -8.81 -9.36
C GLU A 105 -10.00 -8.06 -9.44
N ARG A 106 -9.81 -7.05 -8.58
CA ARG A 106 -8.64 -6.17 -8.60
C ARG A 106 -8.00 -6.00 -7.22
N ILE A 107 -8.42 -6.78 -6.24
CA ILE A 107 -7.92 -6.73 -4.86
C ILE A 107 -6.44 -7.12 -4.73
N ASP A 108 -5.87 -7.74 -5.75
CA ASP A 108 -4.46 -8.13 -5.88
C ASP A 108 -3.67 -7.22 -6.84
N HIS A 109 -4.31 -6.22 -7.44
CA HIS A 109 -3.70 -5.37 -8.46
C HIS A 109 -2.87 -4.25 -7.81
N VAL A 110 -1.67 -4.60 -7.34
CA VAL A 110 -0.74 -3.70 -6.62
C VAL A 110 -0.62 -2.29 -7.21
N PRO A 111 -0.39 -2.07 -8.53
CA PRO A 111 -0.26 -0.72 -9.06
C PRO A 111 -1.54 0.12 -8.96
N LEU A 112 -2.71 -0.52 -8.96
CA LEU A 112 -3.99 0.16 -8.81
C LEU A 112 -4.19 0.56 -7.35
N ILE A 113 -3.91 -0.33 -6.41
CA ILE A 113 -3.98 -0.01 -4.98
C ILE A 113 -3.01 1.13 -4.65
N ALA A 114 -1.78 1.09 -5.16
CA ALA A 114 -0.80 2.16 -4.98
C ALA A 114 -1.25 3.50 -5.61
N HIS A 115 -1.95 3.46 -6.74
CA HIS A 115 -2.56 4.64 -7.37
C HIS A 115 -3.62 5.28 -6.47
N GLU A 116 -4.56 4.48 -5.97
CA GLU A 116 -5.62 4.97 -5.09
C GLU A 116 -5.06 5.50 -3.74
N LEU A 117 -4.00 4.88 -3.22
CA LEU A 117 -3.27 5.43 -2.06
C LEU A 117 -2.70 6.82 -2.35
N GLY A 118 -2.23 7.08 -3.57
CA GLY A 118 -1.80 8.42 -3.96
C GLY A 118 -2.93 9.44 -3.94
N HIS A 119 -4.14 9.05 -4.37
CA HIS A 119 -5.32 9.90 -4.24
C HIS A 119 -5.68 10.20 -2.78
N CYS A 120 -5.47 9.25 -1.86
CA CYS A 120 -5.64 9.51 -0.42
C CYS A 120 -4.65 10.56 0.14
N LEU A 121 -3.55 10.81 -0.55
CA LEU A 121 -2.58 11.88 -0.25
C LEU A 121 -2.90 13.20 -0.98
N ASP A 122 -4.08 13.32 -1.61
CA ASP A 122 -4.51 14.47 -2.41
C ASP A 122 -3.71 14.68 -3.72
N LEU A 123 -3.07 13.62 -4.25
CA LEU A 123 -2.44 13.68 -5.57
C LEU A 123 -3.49 13.58 -6.68
N ASN A 124 -3.37 14.46 -7.67
CA ASN A 124 -4.16 14.38 -8.90
C ASN A 124 -3.51 13.43 -9.90
N HIS A 125 -4.25 13.08 -10.96
CA HIS A 125 -3.66 12.34 -12.07
C HIS A 125 -2.47 13.07 -12.67
N SER A 126 -1.42 12.31 -12.97
CA SER A 126 -0.26 12.76 -13.74
C SER A 126 -0.53 12.60 -15.24
N ASP A 127 0.02 13.50 -16.06
CA ASP A 127 0.05 13.33 -17.53
C ASP A 127 1.18 12.39 -17.98
N ASN A 128 2.07 11.98 -17.08
CA ASN A 128 3.18 11.10 -17.41
C ASN A 128 2.72 9.63 -17.43
N PRO A 129 2.75 8.94 -18.59
CA PRO A 129 2.27 7.56 -18.70
C PRO A 129 3.07 6.52 -17.89
N ARG A 130 4.22 6.91 -17.34
CA ARG A 130 5.03 6.07 -16.44
C ARG A 130 4.75 6.31 -14.96
N SER A 131 3.99 7.35 -14.63
CA SER A 131 3.63 7.66 -13.26
C SER A 131 2.64 6.63 -12.71
N ILE A 132 2.75 6.36 -11.42
CA ILE A 132 1.74 5.63 -10.66
C ILE A 132 0.46 6.42 -10.54
N MET A 133 0.50 7.74 -10.68
CA MET A 133 -0.68 8.61 -10.73
C MET A 133 -1.22 8.80 -12.15
N PHE A 134 -0.71 8.11 -13.17
CA PHE A 134 -1.32 8.15 -14.50
C PHE A 134 -2.70 7.47 -14.49
N GLU A 135 -3.68 8.00 -15.26
CA GLU A 135 -5.05 7.45 -15.31
C GLU A 135 -5.15 5.97 -15.71
N ARG A 136 -4.11 5.41 -16.36
CA ARG A 136 -4.06 4.01 -16.79
C ARG A 136 -2.80 3.33 -16.28
N VAL A 137 -2.81 3.00 -15.00
CA VAL A 137 -1.69 2.31 -14.35
C VAL A 137 -1.49 0.90 -14.88
N ASN A 138 -0.23 0.45 -14.80
CA ASN A 138 0.16 -0.91 -15.15
C ASN A 138 1.41 -1.31 -14.34
N TYR A 139 1.87 -2.55 -14.50
CA TYR A 139 3.03 -3.06 -13.75
C TYR A 139 4.38 -2.38 -14.04
N SER A 140 4.45 -1.50 -15.05
CA SER A 140 5.63 -0.66 -15.31
C SER A 140 5.52 0.77 -14.80
N SER A 141 4.36 1.15 -14.25
CA SER A 141 4.18 2.40 -13.52
C SER A 141 5.13 2.46 -12.32
N ARG A 142 5.43 3.67 -11.85
CA ARG A 142 6.30 3.93 -10.69
C ARG A 142 6.01 5.30 -10.10
N VAL A 143 6.35 5.52 -8.83
CA VAL A 143 6.34 6.87 -8.26
C VAL A 143 7.39 7.70 -9.01
N MET A 144 6.94 8.74 -9.71
CA MET A 144 7.85 9.62 -10.44
C MET A 144 8.39 10.70 -9.49
N PRO A 145 9.54 11.33 -9.80
CA PRO A 145 10.08 12.41 -8.97
C PRO A 145 9.07 13.52 -8.69
N GLU A 146 8.21 13.86 -9.65
CA GLU A 146 7.20 14.90 -9.49
C GLU A 146 6.15 14.51 -8.43
N ASP A 147 5.66 13.27 -8.46
CA ASP A 147 4.70 12.76 -7.46
C ASP A 147 5.35 12.70 -6.07
N ARG A 148 6.61 12.23 -6.02
CA ARG A 148 7.41 12.13 -4.80
C ARG A 148 7.60 13.51 -4.15
N ASP A 149 7.98 14.50 -4.94
CA ASP A 149 8.28 15.84 -4.44
C ASP A 149 7.01 16.54 -3.90
N ILE A 150 5.85 16.31 -4.53
CA ILE A 150 4.55 16.75 -4.01
C ILE A 150 4.31 16.18 -2.60
N VAL A 151 4.46 14.86 -2.42
CA VAL A 151 4.24 14.19 -1.12
C VAL A 151 5.21 14.73 -0.06
N LEU A 152 6.49 14.88 -0.38
CA LEU A 152 7.48 15.41 0.57
C LEU A 152 7.19 16.86 0.98
N ASN A 153 6.71 17.69 0.05
CA ASN A 153 6.31 19.07 0.36
C ASN A 153 5.06 19.12 1.25
N LEU A 154 4.09 18.24 1.02
CA LEU A 154 2.90 18.13 1.87
C LEU A 154 3.27 17.77 3.32
N ILE A 155 4.19 16.82 3.49
CA ILE A 155 4.59 16.29 4.80
C ILE A 155 5.51 17.25 5.56
N SER A 156 6.42 17.92 4.86
CA SER A 156 7.33 18.91 5.48
C SER A 156 6.62 20.19 5.93
N GLY A 157 5.35 20.38 5.54
CA GLY A 157 4.57 21.57 5.87
C GLY A 157 4.99 22.82 5.10
N ASP A 158 5.85 22.69 4.08
CA ASP A 158 6.26 23.79 3.21
C ASP A 158 5.16 24.09 2.17
N ARG A 159 4.06 24.70 2.64
CA ARG A 159 2.94 25.14 1.80
C ARG A 159 3.21 26.48 1.10
N ASN A 160 4.43 26.69 0.62
CA ASN A 160 4.77 27.90 -0.14
C ASN A 160 4.72 27.62 -1.65
N GLY A 161 3.50 27.74 -2.19
CA GLY A 161 3.23 27.99 -3.62
C GLY A 161 2.37 29.22 -3.75
#